data_AF-A0A536TU00-F1
#
_entry.id   AF-A0A536TU00-F1
#
_cell.length_a   1.000
_cell.length_b   1.000
_cell.length_c   1.000
_cell.angle_alpha   90.00
_cell.angle_beta   90.00
_cell.angle_gamma   90.00
#
_symmetry.space_group_name_H-M   'P 1'
#
loop_
_entity.id
_entity.type
_entity.pdbx_description
1 polymer ?
#
loop_
_entity_poly.entity_id
_entity_poly.type
_entity_poly.pdbx_seq_one_letter_code
_entity_poly.pdbx_strand_id
1 'polypeptide(L)'
;RLKLLSLVEESSGGRVMRYAHNIERVLDVPSQAVALLATLMLRGPQTVGELRINSDRLHRFADGSAVEAFLHELAGRGAGALVAELPRQPGARENRWAHLLSGAPAPSTATAPAASPQPAIGSVVAPAELAALKDSVRRLEDELDALKRQVAMLREELGREP
;
A
#
# COMPACT_ATOMS: atom_id res chain seq x y z
N ARG A 1 -12.15 12.97 4.41
CA ARG A 1 -11.67 11.64 4.88
C ARG A 1 -10.15 11.60 5.04
N LEU A 2 -9.34 11.96 4.02
CA LEU A 2 -7.86 11.93 4.13
C LEU A 2 -7.28 12.90 5.17
N LYS A 3 -7.91 14.06 5.40
CA LYS A 3 -7.53 15.00 6.48
C LYS A 3 -7.61 14.36 7.87
N LEU A 4 -8.60 13.49 8.12
CA LEU A 4 -8.74 12.79 9.41
C LEU A 4 -7.61 11.78 9.65
N LEU A 5 -6.95 11.35 8.57
CA LEU A 5 -5.78 10.47 8.59
C LEU A 5 -4.47 11.27 8.56
N SER A 6 -4.53 12.61 8.68
CA SER A 6 -3.38 13.51 8.59
C SER A 6 -2.58 13.43 7.27
N LEU A 7 -3.13 12.78 6.24
CA LEU A 7 -2.47 12.59 4.93
C LEU A 7 -2.51 13.86 4.05
N VAL A 8 -3.42 14.78 4.35
CA VAL A 8 -3.60 16.04 3.62
C VAL A 8 -3.64 17.20 4.60
N GLU A 9 -2.80 18.20 4.35
CA GLU A 9 -2.80 19.48 5.05
C GLU A 9 -3.52 20.53 4.21
N GLU A 10 -4.39 21.31 4.86
CA GLU A 10 -5.14 22.39 4.25
C GLU A 10 -4.50 23.72 4.65
N SER A 11 -4.16 24.56 3.67
CA SER A 11 -3.70 25.91 3.93
C SER A 11 -4.74 26.92 3.45
N SER A 12 -5.30 27.67 4.40
CA SER A 12 -6.29 28.73 4.19
C SER A 12 -5.67 30.10 4.47
N GLY A 13 -4.78 30.56 3.59
CA GLY A 13 -4.07 31.84 3.74
C GLY A 13 -4.20 32.78 2.55
N GLY A 14 -4.95 32.39 1.51
CA GLY A 14 -5.11 33.16 0.28
C GLY A 14 -6.53 33.12 -0.26
N ARG A 15 -6.71 33.58 -1.51
CA ARG A 15 -8.04 33.66 -2.17
C ARG A 15 -8.70 32.30 -2.43
N VAL A 16 -7.95 31.20 -2.36
CA VAL A 16 -8.41 29.84 -2.65
C VAL A 16 -7.77 28.87 -1.68
N MET A 17 -8.50 27.82 -1.30
CA MET A 17 -7.98 26.70 -0.52
C MET A 17 -6.91 25.95 -1.29
N ARG A 18 -5.79 25.66 -0.63
CA ARG A 18 -4.73 24.80 -1.17
C ARG A 18 -4.55 23.58 -0.28
N TYR A 19 -4.14 22.48 -0.91
CA TYR A 19 -3.94 21.20 -0.26
C TYR A 19 -2.52 20.73 -0.52
N ALA A 20 -1.86 20.22 0.51
CA ALA A 20 -0.55 19.59 0.43
C ALA A 20 -0.65 18.15 0.96
N HIS A 21 0.12 17.22 0.39
CA HIS A 21 0.24 15.88 0.96
C HIS A 21 1.21 15.90 2.14
N ASN A 22 0.98 15.03 3.12
CA ASN A 22 1.86 14.84 4.28
C ASN A 22 2.36 13.39 4.38
N ILE A 23 2.44 12.72 3.23
CA ILE A 23 2.71 11.28 3.14
C ILE A 23 4.08 10.89 3.71
N GLU A 24 5.11 11.74 3.56
CA GLU A 24 6.45 11.51 4.10
C GLU A 24 6.42 11.32 5.62
N ARG A 25 5.71 12.21 6.33
CA ARG A 25 5.58 12.16 7.79
C ARG A 25 4.63 11.04 8.24
N VAL A 26 3.50 10.87 7.56
CA VAL A 26 2.49 9.87 7.97
C VAL A 26 3.02 8.45 7.78
N LEU A 27 3.71 8.20 6.66
CA LEU A 27 4.27 6.89 6.37
C LEU A 27 5.69 6.73 6.90
N ASP A 28 6.33 7.76 7.43
CA ASP A 28 7.74 7.77 7.88
C ASP A 28 8.69 7.21 6.81
N VAL A 29 8.68 7.85 5.64
CA VAL A 29 9.51 7.47 4.48
C VAL A 29 10.13 8.70 3.84
N PRO A 30 11.34 8.57 3.28
CA PRO A 30 12.02 9.68 2.65
C PRO A 30 11.37 10.07 1.31
N SER A 31 11.62 11.29 0.83
CA SER A 31 11.00 11.82 -0.39
C SER A 31 11.29 10.99 -1.64
N GLN A 32 12.44 10.30 -1.70
CA GLN A 32 12.79 9.34 -2.75
C GLN A 32 11.81 8.17 -2.80
N ALA A 33 11.49 7.59 -1.64
CA ALA A 33 10.51 6.53 -1.54
C ALA A 33 9.10 7.01 -1.92
N VAL A 34 8.76 8.25 -1.56
CA VAL A 34 7.49 8.87 -1.98
C VAL A 34 7.40 9.02 -3.49
N ALA A 35 8.50 9.36 -4.18
CA ALA A 35 8.52 9.41 -5.64
C ALA A 35 8.18 8.04 -6.26
N LEU A 36 8.73 6.95 -5.72
CA LEU A 36 8.43 5.58 -6.18
C LEU A 36 6.98 5.19 -5.89
N LEU A 37 6.49 5.46 -4.67
CA LEU A 37 5.11 5.18 -4.28
C LEU A 37 4.11 5.95 -5.15
N ALA A 38 4.34 7.25 -5.37
CA ALA A 38 3.51 8.06 -6.25
C ALA A 38 3.49 7.51 -7.69
N THR A 39 4.65 7.09 -8.20
CA THR A 39 4.75 6.51 -9.55
C THR A 39 3.97 5.18 -9.65
N LEU A 40 4.07 4.31 -8.64
CA LEU A 40 3.31 3.07 -8.57
C LEU A 40 1.80 3.29 -8.42
N MET A 41 1.37 4.26 -7.61
CA MET A 41 -0.04 4.58 -7.40
C MET A 41 -0.69 5.14 -8.67
N LEU A 42 0.05 5.93 -9.45
CA LEU A 42 -0.49 6.59 -10.64
C LEU A 42 -0.41 5.75 -11.91
N ARG A 43 0.47 4.74 -11.95
CA ARG A 43 0.76 3.95 -13.16
C ARG A 43 0.62 2.44 -12.97
N GLY A 44 0.36 1.98 -11.75
CA GLY A 44 0.26 0.56 -11.43
C GLY A 44 1.63 -0.14 -11.38
N PRO A 45 1.62 -1.50 -11.44
CA PRO A 45 2.82 -2.29 -11.25
C PRO A 45 3.87 -2.11 -12.36
N GLN A 46 5.11 -1.82 -11.98
CA GLN A 46 6.19 -1.45 -12.91
C GLN A 46 7.50 -2.18 -12.60
N THR A 47 8.35 -2.37 -13.60
CA THR A 47 9.72 -2.89 -13.38
C THR A 47 10.64 -1.81 -12.80
N VAL A 48 11.82 -2.20 -12.30
CA VAL A 48 12.83 -1.27 -11.78
C VAL A 48 13.27 -0.27 -12.85
N GLY A 49 13.47 -0.72 -14.09
CA GLY A 49 13.83 0.15 -15.22
C GLY A 49 12.72 1.16 -15.56
N GLU A 50 11.47 0.72 -15.59
CA GLU A 50 10.31 1.58 -15.79
C GLU A 50 10.19 2.62 -14.67
N LEU A 51 10.35 2.21 -13.41
CA LEU A 51 10.27 3.09 -12.25
C LEU A 51 11.33 4.18 -12.30
N ARG A 52 12.59 3.85 -12.62
CA ARG A 52 13.67 4.83 -12.74
C ARG A 52 13.37 5.90 -13.78
N ILE A 53 12.81 5.52 -14.93
CA ILE A 53 12.46 6.46 -16.00
C ILE A 53 11.24 7.30 -15.61
N ASN A 54 10.21 6.66 -15.06
CA ASN A 54 8.93 7.30 -14.79
C ASN A 54 8.94 8.19 -13.53
N SER A 55 9.87 7.95 -12.60
CA SER A 55 10.06 8.78 -11.41
C SER A 55 11.05 9.94 -11.61
N ASP A 56 11.75 10.03 -12.76
CA ASP A 56 12.88 10.95 -12.96
C ASP A 56 12.54 12.43 -12.66
N ARG A 57 11.33 12.88 -13.03
CA ARG A 57 10.86 14.26 -12.76
C ARG A 57 10.53 14.51 -11.29
N LEU A 58 10.28 13.47 -10.50
CA LEU A 58 10.02 13.57 -9.05
C LEU A 58 11.32 13.42 -8.27
N HIS A 59 12.12 12.41 -8.60
CA HIS A 59 13.44 12.17 -8.04
C HIS A 59 14.30 11.39 -9.04
N ARG A 60 15.52 11.89 -9.26
CA ARG A 60 16.49 11.27 -10.15
C ARG A 60 17.39 10.31 -9.38
N PHE A 61 17.12 9.01 -9.52
CA PHE A 61 17.97 7.94 -8.97
C PHE A 61 19.24 7.75 -9.79
N ALA A 62 20.34 7.39 -9.12
CA ALA A 62 21.63 7.15 -9.77
C ALA A 62 21.53 6.02 -10.82
N ASP A 63 21.06 4.86 -10.39
CA ASP A 63 20.94 3.64 -11.18
C ASP A 63 19.72 2.79 -10.75
N GLY A 64 19.53 1.64 -11.39
CA GLY A 64 18.48 0.69 -11.04
C GLY A 64 18.68 0.06 -9.65
N SER A 65 19.93 -0.19 -9.26
CA SER A 65 20.27 -0.77 -7.96
C SER A 65 19.82 0.13 -6.80
N ALA A 66 19.94 1.46 -6.94
CA ALA A 66 19.41 2.41 -5.96
C ALA A 66 17.89 2.32 -5.83
N VAL A 67 17.16 2.20 -6.95
CA VAL A 67 15.70 2.03 -6.94
C VAL A 67 15.32 0.71 -6.27
N GLU A 68 16.00 -0.38 -6.62
CA GLU A 68 15.77 -1.70 -6.06
C GLU A 68 16.04 -1.75 -4.55
N ALA A 69 17.10 -1.08 -4.07
CA ALA A 69 17.39 -0.94 -2.65
C ALA A 69 16.24 -0.25 -1.89
N PHE A 70 15.72 0.87 -2.42
CA PHE A 70 14.55 1.53 -1.81
C PHE A 70 13.29 0.66 -1.84
N LEU A 71 13.07 -0.10 -2.91
CA LEU A 71 11.92 -1.02 -3.01
C LEU A 71 12.01 -2.16 -1.98
N HIS A 72 13.19 -2.75 -1.81
CA HIS A 72 13.42 -3.76 -0.78
C HIS A 72 13.27 -3.19 0.64
N GLU A 73 13.79 -1.98 0.90
CA GLU A 73 13.57 -1.31 2.17
C GLU A 73 12.08 -1.09 2.43
N LEU A 74 11.33 -0.60 1.43
CA LEU A 74 9.88 -0.37 1.50
C LEU A 74 9.07 -1.66 1.70
N ALA A 75 9.53 -2.79 1.17
CA ALA A 75 8.90 -4.10 1.35
C ALA A 75 9.23 -4.73 2.71
N GLY A 76 10.43 -4.49 3.24
CA GLY A 76 10.93 -5.07 4.50
C GLY A 76 10.65 -4.25 5.76
N ARG A 77 9.91 -3.14 5.65
CA ARG A 77 9.67 -2.22 6.79
C ARG A 77 8.95 -2.92 7.95
N GLY A 78 9.47 -2.75 9.16
CA GLY A 78 8.84 -3.25 10.39
C GLY A 78 7.48 -2.60 10.72
N ALA A 79 7.24 -1.39 10.22
CA ALA A 79 5.95 -0.70 10.34
C ALA A 79 4.88 -1.19 9.35
N GLY A 80 5.23 -2.14 8.47
CA GLY A 80 4.36 -2.69 7.44
C GLY A 80 4.90 -2.42 6.03
N ALA A 81 4.85 -3.45 5.19
CA ALA A 81 5.28 -3.38 3.79
C ALA A 81 4.42 -2.38 3.01
N LEU A 82 5.06 -1.47 2.27
CA LEU A 82 4.37 -0.51 1.41
C LEU A 82 4.37 -0.90 -0.06
N VAL A 83 5.24 -1.81 -0.45
CA VAL A 83 5.35 -2.36 -1.80
C VAL A 83 5.56 -3.87 -1.73
N ALA A 84 5.24 -4.56 -2.82
CA ALA A 84 5.53 -5.98 -3.00
C ALA A 84 6.08 -6.23 -4.40
N GLU A 85 7.04 -7.15 -4.47
CA GLU A 85 7.50 -7.73 -5.72
C GLU A 85 6.48 -8.78 -6.18
N LEU A 86 6.01 -8.65 -7.42
CA LEU A 86 5.05 -9.55 -8.02
C LEU A 86 5.74 -10.72 -8.70
N PRO A 87 5.10 -11.91 -8.73
CA PRO A 87 5.63 -13.05 -9.44
C PRO A 87 5.81 -12.71 -10.92
N ARG A 88 6.91 -13.22 -11.46
CA ARG A 88 7.31 -12.98 -12.84
C ARG A 88 6.28 -13.52 -13.81
N GLN A 89 5.84 -12.68 -14.75
CA GLN A 89 4.95 -13.12 -15.82
C GLN A 89 5.68 -14.01 -16.83
N PRO A 90 5.01 -14.99 -17.46
CA PRO A 90 5.60 -15.81 -18.51
C PRO A 90 6.21 -14.93 -19.63
N GLY A 91 7.48 -15.15 -19.94
CA GLY A 91 8.21 -14.38 -20.96
C GLY A 91 8.80 -13.04 -20.51
N ALA A 92 8.52 -12.58 -19.28
CA ALA A 92 9.12 -11.37 -18.73
C ALA A 92 10.55 -11.63 -18.21
N ARG A 93 11.46 -10.69 -18.50
CA ARG A 93 12.85 -10.72 -18.01
C ARG A 93 13.01 -10.20 -16.58
N GLU A 94 12.14 -9.28 -16.16
CA GLU A 94 12.21 -8.59 -14.87
C GLU A 94 10.89 -8.77 -14.10
N ASN A 95 10.99 -8.76 -12.77
CA ASN A 95 9.82 -8.70 -11.89
C ASN A 95 9.22 -7.29 -11.89
N ARG A 96 7.92 -7.20 -11.59
CA ARG A 96 7.21 -5.93 -11.41
C ARG A 96 6.96 -5.70 -9.93
N TRP A 97 6.99 -4.44 -9.52
CA TRP A 97 6.70 -4.00 -8.16
C TRP A 97 5.34 -3.31 -8.13
N ALA A 98 4.59 -3.48 -7.05
CA ALA A 98 3.30 -2.85 -6.83
C ALA A 98 3.23 -2.23 -5.44
N HIS A 99 2.44 -1.16 -5.28
CA HIS A 99 2.18 -0.59 -3.96
C HIS A 99 1.10 -1.40 -3.21
N LEU A 100 1.14 -1.37 -1.88
CA LEU A 100 0.19 -2.05 -0.99
C LEU A 100 -0.78 -1.11 -0.27
N LEU A 101 -0.67 0.20 -0.52
CA LEU A 101 -1.52 1.25 0.09
C LEU A 101 -3.03 1.11 -0.22
N SER A 102 -3.39 0.34 -1.24
CA SER A 102 -4.79 0.04 -1.60
C SER A 102 -5.17 -1.42 -1.35
N GLY A 103 -4.39 -2.13 -0.53
CA GLY A 103 -4.47 -3.58 -0.36
C GLY A 103 -3.55 -4.34 -1.31
N ALA A 104 -3.53 -5.67 -1.18
CA ALA A 104 -2.73 -6.52 -2.05
C ALA A 104 -3.26 -6.44 -3.49
N PRO A 105 -2.38 -6.21 -4.50
CA PRO A 105 -2.80 -6.21 -5.89
C PRO A 105 -3.36 -7.58 -6.27
N ALA A 106 -4.47 -7.59 -7.01
CA ALA A 106 -4.99 -8.83 -7.57
C ALA A 106 -3.91 -9.50 -8.43
N PRO A 107 -3.80 -10.85 -8.42
CA PRO A 107 -2.87 -11.55 -9.29
C PRO A 107 -3.19 -11.17 -10.73
N SER A 108 -2.25 -10.46 -11.38
CA SER A 108 -2.46 -9.92 -12.72
C SER A 108 -2.55 -11.07 -13.74
N THR A 109 -3.77 -11.41 -14.15
CA THR A 109 -4.02 -11.99 -15.47
C THR A 109 -3.69 -10.90 -16.49
N ALA A 110 -2.60 -11.10 -17.23
CA ALA A 110 -2.10 -10.33 -18.37
C ALA A 110 -3.01 -9.16 -18.82
N THR A 111 -2.67 -7.92 -18.44
CA THR A 111 -3.27 -6.72 -19.03
C THR A 111 -2.24 -6.06 -19.95
N ALA A 112 -2.51 -6.14 -21.25
CA ALA A 112 -1.84 -5.39 -22.33
C ALA A 112 -2.12 -3.87 -22.16
N PRO A 113 -1.36 -2.96 -22.81
CA PRO A 113 -1.35 -1.55 -22.41
C PRO A 113 -2.68 -0.83 -22.71
N ALA A 114 -3.17 -0.14 -21.68
CA ALA A 114 -4.10 0.99 -21.65
C ALA A 114 -5.19 1.10 -22.74
N ALA A 115 -6.40 0.64 -22.40
CA ALA A 115 -7.65 1.31 -22.76
C ALA A 115 -8.57 1.33 -21.52
N SER A 116 -9.10 2.53 -21.22
CA SER A 116 -10.01 2.93 -20.13
C SER A 116 -10.66 1.83 -19.27
N PRO A 117 -10.56 1.87 -17.93
CA PRO A 117 -11.30 0.94 -17.09
C PRO A 117 -12.78 1.35 -16.97
N GLN A 118 -13.67 0.61 -17.64
CA GLN A 118 -15.04 0.44 -17.15
C GLN A 118 -15.00 -0.38 -15.85
N PRO A 119 -15.87 -0.10 -14.86
CA PRO A 119 -15.96 -0.94 -13.67
C PRO A 119 -16.68 -2.24 -14.05
N ALA A 120 -15.92 -3.32 -14.26
CA ALA A 120 -16.47 -4.66 -14.25
C ALA A 120 -16.71 -5.08 -12.79
N ILE A 121 -17.89 -4.76 -12.29
CA ILE A 121 -18.41 -5.29 -11.02
C ILE A 121 -18.72 -6.77 -11.27
N GLY A 122 -18.01 -7.67 -10.59
CA GLY A 122 -18.35 -9.08 -10.55
C GLY A 122 -17.17 -10.03 -10.70
N SER A 123 -16.19 -9.96 -9.79
CA SER A 123 -15.36 -11.14 -9.53
C SER A 123 -16.25 -12.15 -8.81
N VAL A 124 -16.62 -13.23 -9.49
CA VAL A 124 -17.26 -14.38 -8.86
C VAL A 124 -16.18 -15.07 -8.02
N VAL A 125 -16.11 -14.71 -6.74
CA VAL A 125 -15.24 -15.39 -5.76
C VAL A 125 -15.65 -16.86 -5.76
N ALA A 126 -14.69 -17.76 -5.96
CA ALA A 126 -14.96 -19.19 -5.95
C ALA A 126 -15.54 -19.58 -4.56
N PRO A 127 -16.55 -20.46 -4.48
CA PRO A 127 -17.19 -20.81 -3.21
C PRO A 127 -16.20 -21.28 -2.12
N ALA A 128 -15.10 -21.90 -2.53
CA ALA A 128 -14.01 -22.34 -1.65
C ALA A 128 -13.21 -21.18 -1.05
N GLU A 129 -12.95 -20.12 -1.81
CA GLU A 129 -12.27 -18.91 -1.32
C GLU A 129 -13.16 -18.15 -0.33
N LEU A 130 -14.47 -18.09 -0.61
CA LEU A 130 -15.43 -17.49 0.32
C LEU A 130 -15.52 -18.27 1.64
N ALA A 131 -15.44 -19.59 1.59
CA ALA A 131 -15.42 -20.43 2.80
C ALA A 131 -14.15 -20.21 3.62
N ALA A 132 -12.97 -20.23 2.98
CA ALA A 132 -11.69 -19.98 3.64
C ALA A 132 -11.61 -18.57 4.25
N LEU A 133 -12.18 -17.57 3.56
CA LEU A 133 -12.24 -16.21 4.08
C LEU A 133 -13.17 -16.11 5.31
N LYS A 134 -14.33 -16.76 5.29
CA LYS A 134 -15.24 -16.81 6.45
C LYS A 134 -14.61 -17.50 7.66
N ASP A 135 -13.87 -18.58 7.45
CA ASP A 135 -13.14 -19.26 8.54
C ASP A 135 -12.03 -18.39 9.12
N SER A 136 -11.34 -17.63 8.27
CA SER A 136 -10.31 -16.68 8.69
C SER A 136 -10.90 -15.52 9.49
N VAL A 137 -12.05 -14.98 9.06
CA VAL A 137 -12.78 -13.94 9.80
C VAL A 137 -13.22 -14.45 11.17
N ARG A 138 -13.81 -15.65 11.26
CA ARG A 138 -14.23 -16.22 12.54
C ARG A 138 -13.05 -16.37 13.51
N ARG A 139 -11.91 -16.86 13.03
CA ARG A 139 -10.70 -16.99 13.85
C ARG A 139 -10.22 -15.64 14.39
N LEU A 140 -10.20 -14.62 13.53
CA LEU A 140 -9.79 -13.28 13.94
C LEU A 140 -10.77 -12.66 14.94
N GLU A 141 -12.07 -12.90 14.79
CA GLU A 141 -13.08 -12.47 15.76
C GLU A 141 -12.86 -13.13 17.13
N ASP A 142 -12.58 -14.44 17.15
CA ASP A 142 -12.28 -15.19 18.37
C ASP A 142 -11.00 -14.67 19.06
N GLU A 143 -9.94 -14.42 18.30
CA GLU A 143 -8.68 -13.85 18.81
C GLU A 143 -8.87 -12.44 19.36
N LEU A 144 -9.68 -11.62 18.67
CA LEU A 144 -9.98 -10.25 19.09
C LEU A 144 -10.80 -10.22 20.39
N ASP A 145 -11.74 -11.15 20.56
CA ASP A 145 -12.51 -11.28 21.80
C ASP A 145 -11.68 -11.86 22.95
N ALA A 146 -10.70 -12.73 22.66
CA ALA A 146 -9.72 -13.16 23.66
C ALA A 146 -8.83 -11.98 24.11
N LEU A 147 -8.34 -11.18 23.16
CA LEU A 147 -7.49 -10.02 23.45
C LEU A 147 -8.24 -8.94 24.22
N LYS A 148 -9.50 -8.65 23.85
CA LYS A 148 -10.35 -7.71 24.60
C LYS A 148 -10.53 -8.14 26.05
N ARG A 149 -10.74 -9.45 26.31
CA ARG A 149 -10.83 -9.99 27.66
C ARG A 149 -9.52 -9.81 28.44
N GLN A 150 -8.38 -10.11 27.82
CA GLN A 150 -7.06 -9.90 28.44
C GLN A 150 -6.81 -8.42 28.77
N VAL A 151 -7.16 -7.51 27.86
CA VAL A 151 -7.04 -6.07 28.10
C VAL A 151 -7.97 -5.60 29.21
N ALA A 152 -9.20 -6.13 29.29
CA ALA A 152 -10.12 -5.81 30.38
C ALA A 152 -9.57 -6.26 31.74
N MET A 153 -9.06 -7.49 31.84
CA MET A 153 -8.42 -8.00 33.06
C MET A 153 -7.21 -7.15 33.47
N LEU A 154 -6.31 -6.83 32.53
CA LEU A 154 -5.14 -6.00 32.82
C LEU A 154 -5.53 -4.58 33.26
N ARG A 155 -6.59 -4.00 32.69
CA ARG A 155 -7.10 -2.68 33.10
C ARG A 155 -7.66 -2.70 34.52
N GLU A 156 -8.38 -3.76 34.88
CA GLU A 156 -8.89 -3.98 36.23
C GLU A 156 -7.75 -4.15 37.25
N GLU A 157 -6.74 -4.96 36.93
CA GLU A 157 -5.53 -5.14 37.75
C GLU A 157 -4.73 -3.84 37.95
N LEU A 158 -4.71 -2.97 36.93
CA LEU A 158 -3.99 -1.69 36.96
C LEU A 158 -4.83 -0.54 37.54
N GLY A 159 -6.07 -0.78 37.98
CA GLY A 159 -6.95 0.26 38.52
C GLY A 159 -7.26 1.39 37.53
N ARG A 160 -7.18 1.11 36.22
CA ARG A 160 -7.47 2.07 35.16
C ARG A 160 -8.90 1.86 34.67
N GLU A 161 -9.82 2.67 35.19
CA GLU A 161 -11.15 2.82 34.63
C GLU A 161 -11.10 3.37 33.18
N PRO A 162 -12.13 3.08 32.35
CA PRO A 162 -12.06 3.14 30.88
C PRO A 162 -11.67 4.48 30.26
#